data_AF-A0A149TLE9-F1
#
_entry.id   AF-A0A149TLE9-F1
#
_cell.length_a   1.000
_cell.length_b   1.000
_cell.length_c   1.000
_cell.angle_alpha   90.00
_cell.angle_beta   90.00
_cell.angle_gamma   90.00
#
_symmetry.space_group_name_H-M   'P 1'
#
loop_
_entity.id
_entity.type
_entity.pdbx_description
1 polymer ?
#
loop_
_entity_poly.entity_id
_entity_poly.type
_entity_poly.pdbx_seq_one_letter_code
_entity_poly.pdbx_strand_id
1 'polypeptide(L)'
;MRRSHLLATAACVTLACAPLAANAQFAPAGSGGSPTDAVPGPGNADEPTATTPASTSRFSGPSPYAPQAPGVNAANLPDIGSMDPNDVPQMAPQQSAAPAQGDWSAYGRDDSQTRYSPLSEITPQNADQLKVAFVYHTGSYPRPGQTNKWAAETTPIKVGDGLYMCSAQNDIMKLDPATGKEIWRHNINEKYEAIPYTAACKGVTYFTSSQVPEGQPCHNRILEGTLDMRLIAVDAATGNLCEGFGHGGQVNLMQGMGESVPGFVSMTTPPPIVNGVVVVNHEVLDGQRRWAPSGVIRGYDAESGKFLWAWDVNNPNDHSQPTGNNHYSRGTPNSWAAMTGDNALGLVYVPTGNSASDYYSALRSPEENKVSSAVVAIELPRVLWRR
;
A
#
# COMPACT_ATOMS: atom_id res chain seq x y z
N MET A 1 -23.20 13.98 -64.78
CA MET A 1 -24.59 14.36 -64.47
C MET A 1 -25.11 13.30 -63.51
N ARG A 2 -25.61 13.52 -62.28
CA ARG A 2 -26.07 14.68 -61.50
C ARG A 2 -25.55 14.48 -60.06
N ARG A 3 -25.19 15.58 -59.38
CA ARG A 3 -24.93 15.61 -57.93
C ARG A 3 -26.28 15.71 -57.21
N SER A 4 -26.51 14.84 -56.22
CA SER A 4 -27.68 14.92 -55.34
C SER A 4 -27.26 15.58 -54.03
N HIS A 5 -27.78 16.78 -53.77
CA HIS A 5 -27.62 17.47 -52.49
C HIS A 5 -28.65 16.92 -51.50
N LEU A 6 -28.19 16.33 -50.40
CA LEU A 6 -29.01 16.01 -49.23
C LEU A 6 -28.88 17.17 -48.23
N LEU A 7 -29.97 17.93 -48.08
CA LEU A 7 -30.18 18.86 -46.98
C LEU A 7 -30.54 18.05 -45.73
N ALA A 8 -29.69 18.10 -44.70
CA ALA A 8 -30.00 17.60 -43.37
C ALA A 8 -30.54 18.76 -42.53
N THR A 9 -31.83 18.70 -42.20
CA THR A 9 -32.51 19.61 -41.29
C THR A 9 -32.11 19.26 -39.85
N ALA A 10 -31.37 20.13 -39.18
CA ALA A 10 -31.07 19.98 -37.75
C ALA A 10 -32.25 20.49 -36.92
N ALA A 11 -32.95 19.59 -36.22
CA ALA A 11 -33.92 19.95 -35.20
C ALA A 11 -33.18 20.24 -33.88
N CYS A 12 -33.11 21.51 -33.48
CA CYS A 12 -32.67 21.91 -32.15
C CYS A 12 -33.74 21.54 -31.13
N VAL A 13 -33.48 20.54 -30.28
CA VAL A 13 -34.24 20.32 -29.05
C VAL A 13 -33.58 21.12 -27.94
N THR A 14 -34.22 22.20 -27.52
CA THR A 14 -33.84 22.94 -26.30
C THR A 14 -34.33 22.17 -25.07
N LEU A 15 -33.44 21.46 -24.38
CA LEU A 15 -33.69 21.01 -23.01
C LEU A 15 -33.52 22.21 -22.07
N ALA A 16 -34.62 22.64 -21.46
CA ALA A 16 -34.59 23.59 -20.36
C ALA A 16 -34.05 22.87 -19.10
N CYS A 17 -32.83 23.20 -18.67
CA CYS A 17 -32.33 22.82 -17.36
C CYS A 17 -32.99 23.72 -16.30
N ALA A 18 -33.88 23.16 -15.48
CA ALA A 18 -34.31 23.80 -14.25
C ALA A 18 -33.16 23.74 -13.21
N PRO A 19 -32.83 24.83 -12.50
CA PRO A 19 -31.84 24.79 -11.44
C PRO A 19 -32.47 24.12 -10.21
N LEU A 20 -32.03 22.91 -9.90
CA LEU A 20 -32.21 22.32 -8.58
C LEU A 20 -31.26 23.04 -7.62
N ALA A 21 -31.81 24.00 -6.87
CA ALA A 21 -31.12 24.59 -5.73
C ALA A 21 -31.02 23.53 -4.62
N ALA A 22 -29.88 22.84 -4.52
CA ALA A 22 -29.54 22.04 -3.37
C ALA A 22 -29.11 22.98 -2.24
N ASN A 23 -29.95 23.11 -1.21
CA ASN A 23 -29.57 23.74 0.05
C ASN A 23 -28.58 22.83 0.80
N ALA A 24 -27.30 22.92 0.45
CA ALA A 24 -26.23 22.41 1.30
C ALA A 24 -26.11 23.34 2.50
N GLN A 25 -26.66 22.92 3.65
CA GLN A 25 -26.34 23.54 4.93
C GLN A 25 -24.92 23.15 5.31
N PHE A 26 -23.95 23.98 4.94
CA PHE A 26 -22.62 23.93 5.53
C PHE A 26 -22.75 24.30 7.02
N ALA A 27 -22.34 23.40 7.90
CA ALA A 27 -22.10 23.76 9.29
C ALA A 27 -21.06 24.90 9.31
N PRO A 28 -21.26 25.97 10.11
CA PRO A 28 -20.26 27.03 10.20
C PRO A 28 -18.98 26.43 10.77
N ALA A 29 -17.86 26.64 10.08
CA ALA A 29 -16.55 26.39 10.64
C ALA A 29 -16.49 27.07 12.01
N GLY A 30 -16.26 26.29 13.06
CA GLY A 30 -16.12 26.81 14.42
C GLY A 30 -15.13 27.96 14.42
N SER A 31 -15.49 29.04 15.12
CA SER A 31 -14.78 30.33 15.17
C SER A 31 -13.27 30.15 15.32
N GLY A 32 -12.56 30.11 14.19
CA GLY A 32 -11.13 30.30 14.14
C GLY A 32 -10.86 31.72 14.60
N GLY A 33 -10.00 31.89 15.61
CA GLY A 33 -9.52 33.21 16.01
C GLY A 33 -8.95 33.98 14.81
N SER A 34 -8.82 35.30 14.97
CA SER A 34 -8.34 36.20 13.91
C SER A 34 -7.12 35.62 13.18
N PRO A 35 -7.09 35.64 11.84
CA PRO A 35 -5.90 35.25 11.08
C PRO A 35 -4.72 36.06 11.60
N THR A 36 -3.59 35.40 11.85
CA THR A 36 -2.38 36.12 12.24
C THR A 36 -1.86 36.89 11.03
N ASP A 37 -1.57 38.18 11.18
CA ASP A 37 -0.96 39.01 10.11
C ASP A 37 0.48 38.58 9.74
N ALA A 38 1.04 37.61 10.48
CA ALA A 38 2.30 37.01 10.14
C ALA A 38 2.11 36.06 8.95
N VAL A 39 2.47 36.52 7.75
CA VAL A 39 2.84 35.64 6.65
C VAL A 39 4.01 34.79 7.16
N PRO A 40 3.88 33.46 7.30
CA PRO A 40 5.03 32.62 7.60
C PRO A 40 6.06 32.88 6.50
N GLY A 41 7.27 33.30 6.88
CA GLY A 41 8.35 33.60 5.94
C GLY A 41 8.66 32.40 5.04
N PRO A 42 9.46 32.58 3.97
CA PRO A 42 9.89 31.49 3.11
C PRO A 42 10.60 30.46 4.01
N GLY A 43 9.90 29.38 4.35
CA GLY A 43 10.33 28.50 5.42
C GLY A 43 11.50 27.68 4.94
N ASN A 44 12.66 27.84 5.58
CA ASN A 44 13.68 26.81 5.60
C ASN A 44 13.14 25.71 6.52
N ALA A 45 12.30 24.84 5.97
CA ALA A 45 11.67 23.75 6.70
C ALA A 45 12.71 22.65 6.91
N ASP A 46 13.58 22.84 7.88
CA ASP A 46 14.33 21.74 8.43
C ASP A 46 13.42 20.99 9.40
N GLU A 47 13.52 19.66 9.39
CA GLU A 47 12.86 18.84 10.38
C GLU A 47 13.34 19.25 11.80
N PRO A 48 12.46 19.30 12.82
CA PRO A 48 12.88 19.58 14.19
C PRO A 48 13.99 18.62 14.63
N THR A 49 15.13 19.17 15.04
CA THR A 49 16.25 18.37 15.58
C THR A 49 15.90 17.83 16.97
N ALA A 50 16.66 16.83 17.44
CA ALA A 50 16.49 16.27 18.79
C ALA A 50 16.62 17.30 19.91
N THR A 51 17.34 18.39 19.66
CA THR A 51 17.55 19.50 20.61
C THR A 51 16.53 20.63 20.45
N THR A 52 15.63 20.54 19.47
CA THR A 52 14.59 21.57 19.26
C THR A 52 13.63 21.58 20.46
N PRO A 53 13.49 22.70 21.18
CA PRO A 53 12.57 22.80 22.31
C PRO A 53 11.15 22.47 21.87
N ALA A 54 10.38 21.82 22.75
CA ALA A 54 8.96 21.59 22.52
C ALA A 54 8.28 22.94 22.25
N SER A 55 7.78 23.12 21.02
CA SER A 55 7.12 24.36 20.66
C SER A 55 5.72 24.39 21.30
N THR A 56 5.36 25.55 21.86
CA THR A 56 4.05 25.80 22.45
C THR A 56 2.98 26.14 21.40
N SER A 57 3.38 26.24 20.12
CA SER A 57 2.46 26.44 19.01
C SER A 57 1.51 25.24 18.89
N ARG A 58 0.22 25.53 18.71
CA ARG A 58 -0.78 24.52 18.32
C ARG A 58 -0.49 23.85 16.98
N PHE A 59 0.42 24.40 16.18
CA PHE A 59 0.82 23.89 14.86
C PHE A 59 2.12 23.06 14.90
N SER A 60 2.85 23.07 16.02
CA SER A 60 4.01 22.19 16.17
C SER A 60 3.56 20.79 16.57
N GLY A 61 4.01 19.79 15.80
CA GLY A 61 3.92 18.40 16.22
C GLY A 61 4.88 18.10 17.39
N PRO A 62 4.69 16.98 18.08
CA PRO A 62 5.69 16.46 19.01
C PRO A 62 7.03 16.26 18.30
N SER A 63 8.12 16.27 19.07
CA SER A 63 9.44 15.94 18.54
C SER A 63 9.39 14.57 17.87
N PRO A 64 9.99 14.38 16.68
CA PRO A 64 10.02 13.07 16.02
C PRO A 64 10.78 12.02 16.83
N TYR A 65 11.58 12.46 17.81
CA TYR A 65 12.32 11.66 18.78
C TYR A 65 11.52 11.37 20.06
N ALA A 66 10.27 11.80 20.15
CA ALA A 66 9.42 11.49 21.30
C ALA A 66 9.12 9.97 21.34
N PRO A 67 8.92 9.40 22.54
CA PRO A 67 8.49 8.01 22.66
C PRO A 67 7.22 7.75 21.86
N GLN A 68 7.13 6.56 21.26
CA GLN A 68 5.93 6.15 20.53
C GLN A 68 4.70 6.18 21.43
N ALA A 69 3.57 6.62 20.87
CA ALA A 69 2.29 6.48 21.53
C ALA A 69 1.94 4.99 21.74
N PRO A 70 1.23 4.62 22.82
CA PRO A 70 0.71 3.26 22.97
C PRO A 70 -0.11 2.84 21.74
N GLY A 71 0.11 1.61 21.26
CA GLY A 71 -0.66 1.02 20.16
C GLY A 71 -0.10 1.25 18.75
N VAL A 72 0.99 2.01 18.57
CA VAL A 72 1.61 2.24 17.25
C VAL A 72 2.18 0.95 16.63
N ASN A 73 2.78 0.10 17.45
CA ASN A 73 3.15 -1.26 17.11
C ASN A 73 2.19 -2.20 17.86
N ALA A 74 0.95 -2.32 17.36
CA ALA A 74 -0.14 -2.99 18.07
C ALA A 74 0.17 -4.46 18.41
N ALA A 75 0.98 -5.13 17.57
CA ALA A 75 1.41 -6.50 17.77
C ALA A 75 2.66 -6.66 18.67
N ASN A 76 3.26 -5.55 19.15
CA ASN A 76 4.49 -5.54 19.94
C ASN A 76 5.64 -6.35 19.31
N LEU A 77 5.76 -6.29 17.98
CA LEU A 77 6.79 -7.01 17.25
C LEU A 77 8.17 -6.36 17.48
N PRO A 78 9.24 -7.14 17.68
CA PRO A 78 10.58 -6.58 17.76
C PRO A 78 11.04 -6.05 16.39
N ASP A 79 12.06 -5.21 16.43
CA ASP A 79 12.77 -4.76 15.25
C ASP A 79 13.40 -5.94 14.49
N ILE A 80 13.43 -5.85 13.17
CA ILE A 80 14.04 -6.85 12.31
C ILE A 80 15.47 -6.43 11.97
N GLY A 81 16.36 -7.42 11.85
CA GLY A 81 17.72 -7.20 11.40
C GLY A 81 17.80 -6.97 9.88
N SER A 82 18.86 -6.29 9.47
CA SER A 82 19.24 -6.19 8.06
C SER A 82 19.89 -7.50 7.57
N MET A 83 19.73 -7.79 6.28
CA MET A 83 20.46 -8.81 5.55
C MET A 83 21.52 -8.13 4.68
N ASP A 84 22.70 -8.73 4.57
CA ASP A 84 23.69 -8.30 3.59
C ASP A 84 23.11 -8.53 2.19
N PRO A 85 23.08 -7.53 1.29
CA PRO A 85 22.59 -7.73 -0.07
C PRO A 85 23.24 -8.90 -0.81
N ASN A 86 24.48 -9.28 -0.47
CA ASN A 86 25.16 -10.44 -1.05
C ASN A 86 24.61 -11.79 -0.58
N ASP A 87 23.88 -11.82 0.53
CA ASP A 87 23.25 -13.00 1.10
C ASP A 87 21.81 -13.21 0.58
N VAL A 88 21.31 -12.29 -0.26
CA VAL A 88 20.00 -12.42 -0.89
C VAL A 88 20.02 -13.67 -1.79
N PRO A 89 19.15 -14.66 -1.54
CA PRO A 89 19.11 -15.88 -2.33
C PRO A 89 18.87 -15.57 -3.81
N GLN A 90 19.43 -16.38 -4.71
CA GLN A 90 19.09 -16.27 -6.13
C GLN A 90 17.64 -16.70 -6.32
N MET A 91 16.75 -15.73 -6.58
CA MET A 91 15.32 -16.01 -6.58
C MET A 91 14.82 -16.45 -7.95
N ALA A 92 13.87 -17.38 -7.93
CA ALA A 92 13.21 -17.87 -9.13
C ALA A 92 12.15 -16.85 -9.61
N PRO A 93 11.89 -16.76 -10.92
CA PRO A 93 10.73 -16.05 -11.44
C PRO A 93 9.47 -16.49 -10.71
N GLN A 94 8.71 -15.52 -10.21
CA GLN A 94 7.47 -15.79 -9.48
C GLN A 94 6.35 -16.16 -10.46
N GLN A 95 5.27 -16.75 -9.94
CA GLN A 95 4.09 -17.16 -10.74
C GLN A 95 3.48 -15.98 -11.54
N SER A 96 3.70 -14.73 -11.11
CA SER A 96 3.25 -13.52 -11.80
C SER A 96 4.07 -13.12 -13.02
N ALA A 97 5.29 -13.64 -13.18
CA ALA A 97 6.12 -13.38 -14.35
C ALA A 97 5.58 -14.06 -15.62
N ALA A 98 4.97 -15.23 -15.47
CA ALA A 98 4.37 -16.00 -16.55
C ALA A 98 3.19 -16.85 -16.04
N PRO A 99 2.07 -16.22 -15.63
CA PRO A 99 0.95 -16.96 -15.07
C PRO A 99 0.33 -17.92 -16.08
N ALA A 100 -0.12 -19.07 -15.58
CA ALA A 100 -0.99 -19.96 -16.34
C ALA A 100 -2.21 -19.17 -16.87
N GLN A 101 -2.76 -19.57 -18.03
CA GLN A 101 -3.82 -18.80 -18.68
C GLN A 101 -5.04 -18.54 -17.78
N GLY A 102 -5.41 -19.54 -16.96
CA GLY A 102 -6.53 -19.46 -16.02
C GLY A 102 -6.17 -18.95 -14.63
N ASP A 103 -4.94 -18.47 -14.41
CA ASP A 103 -4.50 -17.89 -13.14
C ASP A 103 -4.48 -16.35 -13.19
N TRP A 104 -4.68 -15.76 -12.01
CA TRP A 104 -4.57 -14.34 -11.69
C TRP A 104 -3.65 -14.21 -10.48
N SER A 105 -2.33 -14.31 -10.69
CA SER A 105 -1.35 -14.49 -9.61
C SER A 105 -0.84 -13.21 -8.96
N ALA A 106 -1.14 -12.05 -9.55
CA ALA A 106 -0.84 -10.73 -9.00
C ALA A 106 -2.06 -9.81 -9.03
N TYR A 107 -2.01 -8.66 -8.34
CA TYR A 107 -3.11 -7.68 -8.29
C TYR A 107 -3.67 -7.32 -9.68
N GLY A 108 -2.78 -7.09 -10.65
CA GLY A 108 -3.09 -6.84 -12.06
C GLY A 108 -2.89 -8.06 -12.97
N ARG A 109 -3.04 -9.27 -12.43
CA ARG A 109 -2.82 -10.60 -13.03
C ARG A 109 -1.37 -11.04 -13.19
N ASP A 110 -0.53 -10.20 -13.77
CA ASP A 110 0.88 -10.47 -14.08
C ASP A 110 1.80 -9.32 -13.63
N ASP A 111 3.11 -9.52 -13.72
CA ASP A 111 4.12 -8.51 -13.35
C ASP A 111 3.97 -7.19 -14.12
N SER A 112 3.42 -7.25 -15.34
CA SER A 112 3.13 -6.06 -16.16
C SER A 112 1.84 -5.33 -15.76
N GLN A 113 1.07 -5.90 -14.81
CA GLN A 113 -0.17 -5.34 -14.26
C GLN A 113 -1.21 -4.97 -15.33
N THR A 114 -1.26 -5.71 -16.44
CA THR A 114 -2.11 -5.36 -17.60
C THR A 114 -3.60 -5.51 -17.34
N ARG A 115 -3.97 -6.29 -16.31
CA ARG A 115 -5.36 -6.69 -16.01
C ARG A 115 -6.05 -7.40 -17.18
N TYR A 116 -5.29 -7.97 -18.11
CA TYR A 116 -5.80 -8.65 -19.30
C TYR A 116 -5.90 -10.16 -19.07
N SER A 117 -7.07 -10.76 -19.31
CA SER A 117 -7.25 -12.22 -19.28
C SER A 117 -7.19 -12.81 -20.69
N PRO A 118 -6.43 -13.90 -20.93
CA PRO A 118 -6.43 -14.60 -22.21
C PRO A 118 -7.64 -15.54 -22.39
N LEU A 119 -8.47 -15.71 -21.35
CA LEU A 119 -9.65 -16.58 -21.42
C LEU A 119 -10.71 -15.99 -22.35
N SER A 120 -11.38 -16.86 -23.10
CA SER A 120 -12.35 -16.47 -24.13
C SER A 120 -13.67 -17.23 -24.05
N GLU A 121 -13.94 -17.90 -22.93
CA GLU A 121 -15.23 -18.58 -22.71
C GLU A 121 -16.39 -17.57 -22.62
N ILE A 122 -16.16 -16.45 -21.92
CA ILE A 122 -17.09 -15.33 -21.86
C ILE A 122 -16.71 -14.31 -22.94
N THR A 123 -17.67 -14.00 -23.81
CA THR A 123 -17.51 -13.14 -24.98
C THR A 123 -18.68 -12.14 -25.03
N PRO A 124 -18.60 -11.09 -25.86
CA PRO A 124 -19.75 -10.20 -26.08
C PRO A 124 -21.01 -10.93 -26.57
N GLN A 125 -20.88 -12.12 -27.17
CA GLN A 125 -22.00 -12.90 -27.71
C GLN A 125 -22.77 -13.72 -26.65
N ASN A 126 -22.19 -13.95 -25.47
CA ASN A 126 -22.81 -14.78 -24.43
C ASN A 126 -22.76 -14.14 -23.02
N ALA A 127 -22.19 -12.94 -22.86
CA ALA A 127 -22.11 -12.26 -21.58
C ALA A 127 -23.48 -11.97 -20.94
N ASP A 128 -24.54 -11.91 -21.74
CA ASP A 128 -25.93 -11.77 -21.30
C ASP A 128 -26.47 -13.01 -20.58
N GLN A 129 -25.78 -14.15 -20.68
CA GLN A 129 -26.16 -15.42 -20.04
C GLN A 129 -25.51 -15.62 -18.66
N LEU A 130 -24.66 -14.69 -18.21
CA LEU A 130 -23.98 -14.78 -16.94
C LEU A 130 -24.97 -14.86 -15.77
N LYS A 131 -24.65 -15.74 -14.82
CA LYS A 131 -25.37 -15.89 -13.56
C LYS A 131 -24.38 -15.81 -12.41
N VAL A 132 -24.85 -15.31 -11.28
CA VAL A 132 -24.07 -15.35 -10.04
C VAL A 132 -23.82 -16.81 -9.67
N ALA A 133 -22.55 -17.23 -9.67
CA ALA A 133 -22.15 -18.58 -9.27
C ALA A 133 -22.19 -18.74 -7.74
N PHE A 134 -21.64 -17.76 -7.02
CA PHE A 134 -21.69 -17.68 -5.56
C PHE A 134 -21.54 -16.24 -5.08
N VAL A 135 -21.88 -16.00 -3.81
CA VAL A 135 -21.59 -14.76 -3.08
C VAL A 135 -20.86 -15.14 -1.81
N TYR A 136 -19.74 -14.46 -1.55
CA TYR A 136 -18.97 -14.64 -0.32
C TYR A 136 -18.99 -13.36 0.50
N HIS A 137 -19.29 -13.48 1.79
CA HIS A 137 -19.31 -12.36 2.74
C HIS A 137 -18.06 -12.42 3.63
N THR A 138 -17.18 -11.42 3.50
CA THR A 138 -15.93 -11.36 4.26
C THR A 138 -16.14 -11.24 5.77
N GLY A 139 -17.30 -10.73 6.19
CA GLY A 139 -17.63 -10.47 7.60
C GLY A 139 -16.98 -9.21 8.17
N SER A 140 -16.25 -8.44 7.36
CA SER A 140 -15.64 -7.17 7.77
C SER A 140 -16.55 -6.00 7.41
N TYR A 141 -17.15 -5.38 8.42
CA TYR A 141 -18.09 -4.27 8.31
C TYR A 141 -17.95 -3.34 9.52
N PRO A 142 -18.31 -2.05 9.39
CA PRO A 142 -18.26 -1.10 10.50
C PRO A 142 -19.14 -1.57 11.66
N ARG A 143 -18.61 -1.49 12.88
CA ARG A 143 -19.33 -1.77 14.12
C ARG A 143 -20.01 -0.50 14.65
N PRO A 144 -21.09 -0.62 15.45
CA PRO A 144 -21.73 0.54 16.07
C PRO A 144 -20.72 1.40 16.85
N GLY A 145 -20.76 2.71 16.63
CA GLY A 145 -19.85 3.67 17.28
C GLY A 145 -18.52 3.89 16.56
N GLN A 146 -18.21 3.14 15.51
CA GLN A 146 -17.04 3.39 14.67
C GLN A 146 -17.34 4.50 13.65
N THR A 147 -16.44 5.47 13.55
CA THR A 147 -16.57 6.65 12.68
C THR A 147 -15.78 6.53 11.38
N ASN A 148 -14.78 5.64 11.32
CA ASN A 148 -13.97 5.36 10.13
C ASN A 148 -14.83 4.65 9.06
N LYS A 149 -14.37 4.69 7.81
CA LYS A 149 -15.07 4.07 6.68
C LYS A 149 -14.59 2.64 6.44
N TRP A 150 -15.38 1.86 5.71
CA TRP A 150 -15.01 0.54 5.20
C TRP A 150 -15.16 0.54 3.69
N ALA A 151 -14.15 0.04 2.98
CA ALA A 151 -14.18 -0.09 1.53
C ALA A 151 -13.77 -1.50 1.10
N ALA A 152 -14.61 -2.13 0.28
CA ALA A 152 -14.30 -3.40 -0.37
C ALA A 152 -13.50 -3.12 -1.65
N GLU A 153 -12.20 -2.85 -1.49
CA GLU A 153 -11.28 -2.55 -2.60
C GLU A 153 -10.54 -3.79 -3.11
N THR A 154 -10.73 -4.93 -2.45
CA THR A 154 -9.97 -6.15 -2.69
C THR A 154 -10.15 -6.67 -4.11
N THR A 155 -9.05 -6.86 -4.81
CA THR A 155 -8.97 -7.74 -5.99
C THR A 155 -8.41 -9.09 -5.52
N PRO A 156 -9.23 -10.16 -5.48
CA PRO A 156 -8.73 -11.50 -5.18
C PRO A 156 -7.70 -11.96 -6.21
N ILE A 157 -6.75 -12.77 -5.77
CA ILE A 157 -5.84 -13.50 -6.67
C ILE A 157 -6.25 -14.97 -6.74
N LYS A 158 -6.11 -15.58 -7.92
CA LYS A 158 -6.41 -17.00 -8.13
C LYS A 158 -5.17 -17.69 -8.66
N VAL A 159 -4.65 -18.65 -7.91
CA VAL A 159 -3.46 -19.44 -8.29
C VAL A 159 -3.77 -20.91 -8.09
N GLY A 160 -3.66 -21.70 -9.18
CA GLY A 160 -4.07 -23.11 -9.16
C GLY A 160 -5.51 -23.26 -8.67
N ASP A 161 -5.71 -24.05 -7.62
CA ASP A 161 -7.02 -24.34 -7.03
C ASP A 161 -7.38 -23.43 -5.83
N GLY A 162 -6.68 -22.31 -5.64
CA GLY A 162 -6.93 -21.37 -4.55
C GLY A 162 -7.36 -19.99 -5.05
N LEU A 163 -8.46 -19.47 -4.50
CA LEU A 163 -8.83 -18.05 -4.57
C LEU A 163 -8.45 -17.39 -3.24
N TYR A 164 -7.50 -16.46 -3.26
CA TYR A 164 -6.98 -15.78 -2.08
C TYR A 164 -7.40 -14.32 -2.06
N MET A 165 -7.80 -13.83 -0.90
CA MET A 165 -8.21 -12.44 -0.71
C MET A 165 -8.02 -12.02 0.75
N CYS A 166 -8.09 -10.71 0.98
CA CYS A 166 -8.12 -10.11 2.31
C CYS A 166 -9.50 -9.50 2.60
N SER A 167 -9.83 -9.32 3.88
CA SER A 167 -10.96 -8.51 4.32
C SER A 167 -10.56 -7.02 4.42
N ALA A 168 -11.51 -6.11 4.61
CA ALA A 168 -11.21 -4.69 4.82
C ALA A 168 -10.35 -4.42 6.07
N GLN A 169 -10.26 -5.38 7.01
CA GLN A 169 -9.41 -5.34 8.20
C GLN A 169 -8.28 -6.39 8.13
N ASN A 170 -7.81 -6.70 6.92
CA ASN A 170 -6.67 -7.56 6.62
C ASN A 170 -6.79 -9.05 6.99
N ASP A 171 -7.95 -9.57 7.42
CA ASP A 171 -8.06 -11.04 7.57
C ASP A 171 -7.80 -11.71 6.23
N ILE A 172 -6.88 -12.67 6.18
CA ILE A 172 -6.53 -13.39 4.94
C ILE A 172 -7.45 -14.61 4.82
N MET A 173 -8.01 -14.85 3.64
CA MET A 173 -8.84 -16.01 3.36
C MET A 173 -8.39 -16.73 2.10
N LYS A 174 -8.56 -18.06 2.12
CA LYS A 174 -8.59 -18.90 0.92
C LYS A 174 -9.98 -19.48 0.72
N LEU A 175 -10.49 -19.35 -0.49
CA LEU A 175 -11.74 -19.94 -0.94
C LEU A 175 -11.47 -20.97 -2.03
N ASP A 176 -12.37 -21.94 -2.14
CA ASP A 176 -12.50 -22.78 -3.33
C ASP A 176 -13.02 -21.91 -4.50
N PRO A 177 -12.28 -21.79 -5.62
CA PRO A 177 -12.64 -20.89 -6.71
C PRO A 177 -13.90 -21.31 -7.48
N ALA A 178 -14.31 -22.58 -7.41
CA ALA A 178 -15.48 -23.10 -8.13
C ALA A 178 -16.77 -22.89 -7.33
N THR A 179 -16.68 -22.96 -6.00
CA THR A 179 -17.86 -22.95 -5.11
C THR A 179 -17.97 -21.72 -4.21
N GLY A 180 -16.88 -20.97 -4.04
CA GLY A 180 -16.81 -19.85 -3.11
C GLY A 180 -16.76 -20.26 -1.64
N LYS A 181 -16.64 -21.56 -1.34
CA LYS A 181 -16.56 -22.08 0.02
C LYS A 181 -15.23 -21.68 0.65
N GLU A 182 -15.27 -21.12 1.85
CA GLU A 182 -14.06 -20.84 2.65
C GLU A 182 -13.35 -22.15 3.00
N ILE A 183 -12.06 -22.21 2.68
CA ILE A 183 -11.15 -23.32 3.02
C ILE A 183 -10.46 -23.01 4.35
N TRP A 184 -9.89 -21.82 4.46
CA TRP A 184 -9.29 -21.32 5.69
C TRP A 184 -9.39 -19.80 5.77
N ARG A 185 -9.29 -19.29 7.00
CA ARG A 185 -9.16 -17.88 7.33
C ARG A 185 -8.08 -17.70 8.39
N HIS A 186 -7.22 -16.72 8.18
CA HIS A 186 -6.25 -16.25 9.15
C HIS A 186 -6.69 -14.88 9.67
N ASN A 187 -7.07 -14.81 10.95
CA ASN A 187 -7.53 -13.56 11.56
C ASN A 187 -6.33 -12.72 12.03
N ILE A 188 -6.19 -11.52 11.46
CA ILE A 188 -5.06 -10.62 11.75
C ILE A 188 -5.24 -9.88 13.09
N ASN A 189 -6.47 -9.86 13.60
CA ASN A 189 -6.87 -9.20 14.85
C ASN A 189 -6.54 -7.70 14.86
N GLU A 190 -6.70 -7.07 13.69
CA GLU A 190 -6.46 -5.65 13.47
C GLU A 190 -7.23 -4.80 14.48
N LYS A 191 -6.55 -3.84 15.10
CA LYS A 191 -7.14 -2.97 16.11
C LYS A 191 -7.87 -1.83 15.43
N TYR A 192 -9.01 -1.42 15.99
CA TYR A 192 -9.79 -0.33 15.41
C TYR A 192 -9.00 0.98 15.38
N GLU A 193 -8.15 1.20 16.38
CA GLU A 193 -7.29 2.37 16.51
C GLU A 193 -6.23 2.45 15.40
N ALA A 194 -5.88 1.33 14.76
CA ALA A 194 -4.92 1.29 13.65
C ALA A 194 -5.57 1.62 12.29
N ILE A 195 -6.89 1.73 12.23
CA ILE A 195 -7.58 2.04 10.97
C ILE A 195 -7.38 3.53 10.64
N PRO A 196 -6.85 3.88 9.45
CA PRO A 196 -6.71 5.26 8.98
C PRO A 196 -8.09 5.80 8.56
N TYR A 197 -8.21 6.61 7.51
CA TYR A 197 -9.52 7.09 7.05
C TYR A 197 -10.53 5.97 6.75
N THR A 198 -10.04 4.88 6.14
CA THR A 198 -10.84 3.79 5.62
C THR A 198 -10.16 2.46 5.92
N ALA A 199 -10.90 1.51 6.48
CA ALA A 199 -10.51 0.11 6.51
C ALA A 199 -10.59 -0.43 5.09
N ALA A 200 -9.43 -0.72 4.50
CA ALA A 200 -9.33 -1.23 3.14
C ALA A 200 -8.10 -2.13 3.00
N CYS A 201 -8.30 -3.23 2.28
CA CYS A 201 -7.22 -4.02 1.72
C CYS A 201 -7.50 -4.27 0.23
N LYS A 202 -6.57 -3.90 -0.63
CA LYS A 202 -6.70 -4.02 -2.09
C LYS A 202 -6.34 -5.40 -2.61
N GLY A 203 -5.66 -6.24 -1.84
CA GLY A 203 -5.29 -7.59 -2.27
C GLY A 203 -4.15 -8.17 -1.45
N VAL A 204 -3.76 -9.37 -1.83
CA VAL A 204 -2.63 -10.11 -1.24
C VAL A 204 -1.62 -10.49 -2.32
N THR A 205 -0.42 -10.88 -1.92
CA THR A 205 0.66 -11.27 -2.83
C THR A 205 0.96 -12.76 -2.70
N TYR A 206 1.01 -13.49 -3.82
CA TYR A 206 1.43 -14.89 -3.83
C TYR A 206 2.95 -14.98 -4.00
N PHE A 207 3.59 -15.85 -3.21
CA PHE A 207 5.03 -16.07 -3.28
C PHE A 207 5.34 -17.57 -3.26
N THR A 208 6.23 -18.01 -4.14
CA THR A 208 6.78 -19.37 -4.11
C THR A 208 8.24 -19.31 -3.68
N SER A 209 8.52 -19.96 -2.55
CA SER A 209 9.84 -20.09 -1.97
C SER A 209 10.73 -20.98 -2.85
N SER A 210 11.94 -20.50 -3.09
CA SER A 210 13.03 -21.23 -3.72
C SER A 210 13.84 -22.06 -2.72
N GLN A 211 13.69 -21.79 -1.42
CA GLN A 211 14.45 -22.44 -0.35
C GLN A 211 13.67 -23.56 0.34
N VAL A 212 12.35 -23.41 0.44
CA VAL A 212 11.48 -24.42 1.04
C VAL A 212 11.11 -25.43 -0.04
N PRO A 213 11.39 -26.74 0.13
CA PRO A 213 11.04 -27.75 -0.88
C PRO A 213 9.54 -27.82 -1.16
N GLU A 214 9.19 -28.17 -2.40
CA GLU A 214 7.79 -28.40 -2.79
C GLU A 214 7.12 -29.42 -1.87
N GLY A 215 5.86 -29.14 -1.49
CA GLY A 215 5.08 -29.97 -0.57
C GLY A 215 5.39 -29.73 0.91
N GLN A 216 6.40 -28.93 1.27
CA GLN A 216 6.64 -28.51 2.65
C GLN A 216 5.83 -27.25 3.02
N PRO A 217 5.48 -27.07 4.31
CA PRO A 217 4.82 -25.85 4.77
C PRO A 217 5.61 -24.61 4.38
N CYS A 218 4.91 -23.58 3.92
CA CYS A 218 5.46 -22.31 3.45
C CYS A 218 6.32 -22.39 2.19
N HIS A 219 6.23 -23.47 1.41
CA HIS A 219 6.71 -23.46 0.03
C HIS A 219 5.96 -22.41 -0.80
N ASN A 220 4.62 -22.40 -0.69
CA ASN A 220 3.77 -21.37 -1.25
C ASN A 220 3.20 -20.51 -0.13
N ARG A 221 3.27 -19.19 -0.27
CA ARG A 221 2.90 -18.23 0.77
C ARG A 221 1.96 -17.18 0.21
N ILE A 222 1.13 -16.65 1.10
CA ILE A 222 0.37 -15.42 0.89
C ILE A 222 0.98 -14.35 1.79
N LEU A 223 1.38 -13.23 1.19
CA LEU A 223 1.90 -12.07 1.89
C LEU A 223 0.89 -10.94 1.89
N GLU A 224 0.82 -10.22 3.00
CA GLU A 224 -0.03 -9.03 3.16
C GLU A 224 0.67 -7.96 3.99
N GLY A 225 0.53 -6.71 3.56
CA GLY A 225 0.81 -5.53 4.38
C GLY A 225 -0.47 -5.07 5.08
N THR A 226 -0.42 -4.82 6.39
CA THR A 226 -1.60 -4.55 7.22
C THR A 226 -1.79 -3.08 7.58
N LEU A 227 -2.99 -2.74 8.05
CA LEU A 227 -3.34 -1.40 8.53
C LEU A 227 -2.52 -1.00 9.76
N ASP A 228 -2.16 -1.94 10.65
CA ASP A 228 -1.21 -1.72 11.76
C ASP A 228 0.27 -1.85 11.39
N MET A 229 0.63 -1.72 10.12
CA MET A 229 2.02 -1.68 9.65
C MET A 229 2.83 -2.94 10.00
N ARG A 230 2.26 -4.10 9.69
CA ARG A 230 2.98 -5.38 9.63
C ARG A 230 3.08 -5.86 8.19
N LEU A 231 4.17 -6.57 7.89
CA LEU A 231 4.24 -7.47 6.74
C LEU A 231 4.10 -8.90 7.26
N ILE A 232 3.11 -9.63 6.78
CA ILE A 232 2.74 -10.95 7.29
C ILE A 232 2.86 -11.99 6.18
N ALA A 233 3.34 -13.19 6.51
CA ALA A 233 3.38 -14.33 5.60
C ALA A 233 2.66 -15.54 6.20
N VAL A 234 1.69 -16.08 5.46
CA VAL A 234 0.99 -17.34 5.81
C VAL A 234 1.18 -18.39 4.72
N ASP A 235 1.16 -19.65 5.10
CA ASP A 235 1.17 -20.78 4.18
C ASP A 235 -0.10 -20.79 3.31
N ALA A 236 0.06 -20.86 1.99
CA ALA A 236 -1.07 -20.78 1.05
C ALA A 236 -2.00 -22.01 1.12
N ALA A 237 -1.55 -23.15 1.62
CA ALA A 237 -2.39 -24.34 1.76
C ALA A 237 -3.24 -24.29 3.05
N THR A 238 -2.69 -23.77 4.13
CA THR A 238 -3.24 -23.94 5.49
C THR A 238 -3.64 -22.64 6.20
N GLY A 239 -3.12 -21.48 5.79
CA GLY A 239 -3.33 -20.19 6.46
C GLY A 239 -2.54 -20.03 7.77
N ASN A 240 -1.64 -20.96 8.09
CA ASN A 240 -0.77 -20.86 9.25
C ASN A 240 0.37 -19.88 9.00
N LEU A 241 0.82 -19.16 10.03
CA LEU A 241 1.97 -18.26 9.92
C LEU A 241 3.22 -19.02 9.51
N CYS A 242 3.99 -18.42 8.61
CA CYS A 242 5.29 -18.94 8.20
C CYS A 242 6.35 -18.53 9.22
N GLU A 243 6.56 -19.35 10.25
CA GLU A 243 7.41 -19.01 11.42
C GLU A 243 8.84 -18.57 11.05
N GLY A 244 9.38 -19.05 9.92
CA GLY A 244 10.70 -18.65 9.40
C GLY A 244 10.77 -17.27 8.74
N PHE A 245 9.64 -16.56 8.61
CA PHE A 245 9.56 -15.22 8.04
C PHE A 245 9.48 -14.17 9.16
N GLY A 246 10.45 -13.26 9.21
CA GLY A 246 10.55 -12.24 10.25
C GLY A 246 10.55 -12.84 11.66
N HIS A 247 9.66 -12.34 12.51
CA HIS A 247 9.43 -12.82 13.87
C HIS A 247 8.12 -13.60 13.93
N GLY A 248 8.19 -14.92 13.74
CA GLY A 248 7.02 -15.79 13.81
C GLY A 248 5.98 -15.54 12.69
N GLY A 249 6.45 -15.25 11.49
CA GLY A 249 5.61 -14.97 10.31
C GLY A 249 5.32 -13.49 10.06
N GLN A 250 5.95 -12.57 10.80
CA GLN A 250 5.59 -11.15 10.79
C GLN A 250 6.81 -10.23 10.88
N VAL A 251 6.74 -9.06 10.23
CA VAL A 251 7.76 -8.01 10.30
C VAL A 251 7.14 -6.72 10.81
N ASN A 252 7.81 -6.06 11.76
CA ASN A 252 7.46 -4.72 12.23
C ASN A 252 7.83 -3.67 11.17
N LEU A 253 6.85 -3.05 10.52
CA LEU A 253 7.11 -1.97 9.55
C LEU A 253 7.13 -0.58 10.20
N MET A 254 6.98 -0.47 11.52
CA MET A 254 7.17 0.79 12.26
C MET A 254 8.63 1.12 12.59
N GLN A 255 9.54 0.16 12.43
CA GLN A 255 10.97 0.38 12.67
C GLN A 255 11.53 1.50 11.78
N GLY A 256 12.13 2.51 12.41
CA GLY A 256 12.70 3.68 11.73
C GLY A 256 11.70 4.76 11.32
N MET A 257 10.41 4.64 11.66
CA MET A 257 9.40 5.64 11.26
C MET A 257 9.38 6.92 12.12
N GLY A 258 10.11 6.93 13.25
CA GLY A 258 10.05 8.00 14.26
C GLY A 258 8.67 8.09 14.91
N GLU A 259 8.42 9.09 15.76
CA GLU A 259 7.13 9.25 16.47
C GLU A 259 5.93 9.17 15.52
N SER A 260 4.94 8.38 15.95
CA SER A 260 3.67 8.22 15.25
C SER A 260 2.54 7.99 16.27
N VAL A 261 1.32 7.95 15.76
CA VAL A 261 0.11 7.52 16.50
C VAL A 261 -0.59 6.41 15.72
N PRO A 262 -1.41 5.57 16.38
CA PRO A 262 -2.18 4.54 15.67
C PRO A 262 -2.98 5.12 14.50
N GLY A 263 -2.95 4.41 13.35
CA GLY A 263 -3.68 4.81 12.14
C GLY A 263 -3.09 5.99 11.35
N PHE A 264 -1.93 6.54 11.76
CA PHE A 264 -1.25 7.60 10.98
C PHE A 264 -0.55 7.03 9.73
N VAL A 265 -0.13 5.77 9.77
CA VAL A 265 0.43 5.06 8.63
C VAL A 265 -0.22 3.69 8.53
N SER A 266 -0.41 3.22 7.30
CA SER A 266 -1.07 1.94 7.05
C SER A 266 -0.72 1.40 5.66
N MET A 267 -0.62 0.08 5.53
CA MET A 267 -0.53 -0.56 4.22
C MET A 267 -1.93 -1.02 3.77
N THR A 268 -2.38 -0.48 2.64
CA THR A 268 -3.67 -0.84 2.03
C THR A 268 -3.52 -1.62 0.72
N THR A 269 -2.30 -1.71 0.19
CA THR A 269 -1.98 -2.23 -1.14
C THR A 269 -1.09 -3.46 -1.03
N PRO A 270 -1.32 -4.53 -1.83
CA PRO A 270 -0.42 -5.68 -1.86
C PRO A 270 0.99 -5.27 -2.33
N PRO A 271 2.05 -5.59 -1.59
CA PRO A 271 3.41 -5.27 -2.02
C PRO A 271 3.82 -6.14 -3.20
N PRO A 272 4.36 -5.59 -4.30
CA PRO A 272 4.93 -6.40 -5.36
C PRO A 272 6.21 -7.10 -4.89
N ILE A 273 6.53 -8.21 -5.54
CA ILE A 273 7.81 -8.90 -5.38
C ILE A 273 8.63 -8.69 -6.66
N VAL A 274 9.81 -8.10 -6.52
CA VAL A 274 10.73 -7.86 -7.63
C VAL A 274 12.06 -8.51 -7.30
N ASN A 275 12.47 -9.48 -8.11
CA ASN A 275 13.63 -10.34 -7.90
C ASN A 275 13.69 -10.88 -6.47
N GLY A 276 12.51 -11.21 -5.93
CA GLY A 276 12.39 -11.78 -4.61
C GLY A 276 12.48 -10.81 -3.43
N VAL A 277 12.52 -9.52 -3.72
CA VAL A 277 12.36 -8.46 -2.72
C VAL A 277 10.90 -8.07 -2.66
N VAL A 278 10.29 -8.20 -1.49
CA VAL A 278 8.99 -7.59 -1.17
C VAL A 278 9.22 -6.09 -1.03
N VAL A 279 8.66 -5.31 -1.96
CA VAL A 279 8.77 -3.85 -1.90
C VAL A 279 7.54 -3.31 -1.20
N VAL A 280 7.73 -2.76 0.00
CA VAL A 280 6.65 -2.17 0.78
C VAL A 280 6.58 -0.67 0.58
N ASN A 281 5.34 -0.21 0.42
CA ASN A 281 4.93 1.18 0.49
C ASN A 281 3.86 1.33 1.56
N HIS A 282 3.36 2.54 1.80
CA HIS A 282 2.27 2.77 2.74
C HIS A 282 1.59 4.10 2.47
N GLU A 283 0.35 4.19 2.92
CA GLU A 283 -0.37 5.44 3.11
C GLU A 283 0.17 6.14 4.36
N VAL A 284 0.29 7.47 4.26
CA VAL A 284 0.39 8.36 5.42
C VAL A 284 -0.94 9.12 5.49
N LEU A 285 -1.47 9.32 6.70
CA LEU A 285 -2.66 10.13 6.93
C LEU A 285 -2.33 11.60 6.61
N ASP A 286 -2.38 11.96 5.33
CA ASP A 286 -1.88 13.23 4.84
C ASP A 286 -2.76 14.42 5.29
N GLY A 287 -2.23 15.64 5.19
CA GLY A 287 -2.92 16.87 5.60
C GLY A 287 -3.04 17.07 7.12
N GLN A 288 -2.58 16.13 7.95
CA GLN A 288 -2.67 16.23 9.40
C GLN A 288 -1.52 17.04 10.01
N ARG A 289 -0.28 16.83 9.54
CA ARG A 289 0.94 17.47 10.05
C ARG A 289 1.98 17.60 8.93
N ARG A 290 2.75 18.70 8.92
CA ARG A 290 3.88 18.87 7.99
C ARG A 290 4.94 17.79 8.15
N TRP A 291 5.26 17.44 9.40
CA TRP A 291 6.25 16.44 9.79
C TRP A 291 5.58 15.10 10.16
N ALA A 292 4.68 14.62 9.30
CA ALA A 292 4.10 13.29 9.42
C ALA A 292 5.17 12.19 9.28
N PRO A 293 4.88 10.92 9.62
CA PRO A 293 5.80 9.82 9.35
C PRO A 293 6.27 9.81 7.89
N SER A 294 7.48 9.27 7.68
CA SER A 294 8.11 9.23 6.37
C SER A 294 7.28 8.47 5.33
N GLY A 295 7.29 8.90 4.07
CA GLY A 295 6.80 8.15 2.92
C GLY A 295 7.78 7.11 2.36
N VAL A 296 8.80 6.72 3.14
CA VAL A 296 9.88 5.80 2.76
C VAL A 296 9.38 4.53 2.05
N ILE A 297 10.08 4.14 0.99
CA ILE A 297 9.89 2.84 0.31
C ILE A 297 10.96 1.89 0.81
N ARG A 298 10.61 0.64 1.13
CA ARG A 298 11.55 -0.33 1.72
C ARG A 298 11.49 -1.67 1.02
N GLY A 299 12.64 -2.33 0.92
CA GLY A 299 12.77 -3.68 0.42
C GLY A 299 13.05 -4.67 1.55
N TYR A 300 12.30 -5.77 1.57
CA TYR A 300 12.50 -6.90 2.48
C TYR A 300 12.68 -8.17 1.67
N ASP A 301 13.56 -9.07 2.12
CA ASP A 301 13.72 -10.39 1.51
C ASP A 301 12.43 -11.22 1.64
N ALA A 302 11.87 -11.73 0.54
CA ALA A 302 10.61 -12.47 0.57
C ALA A 302 10.73 -13.85 1.24
N GLU A 303 11.95 -14.41 1.32
CA GLU A 303 12.19 -15.70 1.99
C GLU A 303 12.18 -15.56 3.51
N SER A 304 12.90 -14.57 4.05
CA SER A 304 13.17 -14.44 5.49
C SER A 304 12.54 -13.24 6.17
N GLY A 305 12.03 -12.25 5.42
CA GLY A 305 11.47 -11.01 5.96
C GLY A 305 12.52 -10.03 6.50
N LYS A 306 13.81 -10.29 6.30
CA LYS A 306 14.88 -9.37 6.72
C LYS A 306 14.92 -8.12 5.85
N PHE A 307 15.32 -7.00 6.45
CA PHE A 307 15.45 -5.73 5.74
C PHE A 307 16.63 -5.77 4.76
N LEU A 308 16.47 -5.18 3.57
CA LEU A 308 17.51 -5.09 2.56
C LEU A 308 17.92 -3.66 2.25
N TRP A 309 16.94 -2.79 2.01
CA TRP A 309 17.19 -1.41 1.62
C TRP A 309 16.01 -0.50 1.88
N ALA A 310 16.28 0.81 1.92
CA ALA A 310 15.29 1.86 1.95
C ALA A 310 15.60 2.92 0.89
N TRP A 311 14.55 3.57 0.40
CA TRP A 311 14.63 4.81 -0.35
C TRP A 311 13.93 5.90 0.48
N ASP A 312 14.76 6.71 1.13
CA ASP A 312 14.34 7.88 1.87
C ASP A 312 14.50 9.14 1.00
N VAL A 313 13.43 9.91 0.81
CA VAL A 313 13.37 11.01 -0.17
C VAL A 313 14.45 12.08 0.09
N ASN A 314 14.68 12.47 1.35
CA ASN A 314 15.71 13.47 1.65
C ASN A 314 17.09 12.85 1.90
N ASN A 315 17.20 11.52 1.99
CA ASN A 315 18.47 10.79 2.13
C ASN A 315 18.60 9.67 1.08
N PRO A 316 18.48 9.96 -0.23
CA PRO A 316 18.31 8.92 -1.25
C PRO A 316 19.53 8.03 -1.48
N ASN A 317 20.70 8.41 -0.94
CA ASN A 317 21.94 7.63 -1.00
C ASN A 317 22.18 6.77 0.25
N ASP A 318 21.34 6.92 1.29
CA ASP A 318 21.38 6.08 2.48
C ASP A 318 20.26 5.03 2.35
N HIS A 319 20.68 3.78 2.18
CA HIS A 319 19.78 2.65 2.05
C HIS A 319 19.64 1.85 3.35
N SER A 320 20.22 2.32 4.45
CA SER A 320 20.20 1.61 5.72
C SER A 320 18.83 1.70 6.41
N GLN A 321 18.59 0.78 7.33
CA GLN A 321 17.46 0.85 8.25
C GLN A 321 17.87 1.65 9.48
N PRO A 322 17.16 2.75 9.82
CA PRO A 322 17.42 3.48 11.05
C PRO A 322 17.22 2.57 12.26
N THR A 323 18.09 2.74 13.26
CA THR A 323 18.05 2.04 14.55
C THR A 323 18.09 3.03 15.71
N GLY A 324 17.60 2.60 16.86
CA GLY A 324 17.54 3.44 18.06
C GLY A 324 16.64 4.66 17.84
N ASN A 325 17.16 5.85 18.13
CA ASN A 325 16.42 7.11 17.98
C ASN A 325 16.55 7.75 16.59
N ASN A 326 17.13 7.04 15.60
CA ASN A 326 17.20 7.52 14.23
C ASN A 326 15.91 7.14 13.48
N HIS A 327 15.57 7.94 12.47
CA HIS A 327 14.37 7.74 11.66
C HIS A 327 14.56 8.22 10.22
N TYR A 328 13.70 7.73 9.33
CA TYR A 328 13.60 8.21 7.96
C TYR A 328 13.02 9.62 7.91
N SER A 329 13.39 10.38 6.86
CA SER A 329 13.01 11.77 6.70
C SER A 329 11.50 11.95 6.72
N ARG A 330 11.02 12.89 7.52
CA ARG A 330 9.59 13.06 7.78
C ARG A 330 8.90 13.97 6.79
N GLY A 331 7.59 13.79 6.68
CA GLY A 331 6.71 14.63 5.86
C GLY A 331 6.91 14.48 4.35
N THR A 332 7.70 13.49 3.92
CA THR A 332 8.02 13.20 2.53
C THR A 332 6.81 12.59 1.80
N PRO A 333 6.77 12.64 0.45
CA PRO A 333 5.74 11.97 -0.34
C PRO A 333 5.63 10.48 -0.03
N ASN A 334 4.42 10.01 0.26
CA ASN A 334 4.13 8.58 0.43
C ASN A 334 3.71 7.93 -0.90
N SER A 335 3.52 6.61 -0.88
CA SER A 335 2.93 5.85 -1.99
C SER A 335 1.88 4.89 -1.44
N TRP A 336 0.61 5.23 -1.61
CA TRP A 336 -0.52 4.39 -1.18
C TRP A 336 -1.12 3.56 -2.32
N ALA A 337 -0.76 3.86 -3.57
CA ALA A 337 -1.26 3.16 -4.76
C ALA A 337 -0.46 1.88 -5.08
N ALA A 338 -1.00 1.03 -5.96
CA ALA A 338 -0.32 -0.16 -6.44
C ALA A 338 0.99 0.19 -7.16
N MET A 339 2.07 -0.46 -6.73
CA MET A 339 3.36 -0.43 -7.42
C MET A 339 3.46 -1.58 -8.42
N THR A 340 4.29 -1.42 -9.43
CA THR A 340 4.63 -2.48 -10.39
C THR A 340 6.14 -2.62 -10.49
N GLY A 341 6.62 -3.79 -10.87
CA GLY A 341 8.04 -4.05 -10.99
C GLY A 341 8.42 -4.72 -12.30
N ASP A 342 9.69 -4.61 -12.66
CA ASP A 342 10.29 -5.30 -13.79
C ASP A 342 11.47 -6.11 -13.29
N ASN A 343 11.30 -7.44 -13.26
CA ASN A 343 12.31 -8.40 -12.82
C ASN A 343 13.56 -8.37 -13.72
N ALA A 344 13.40 -8.15 -15.03
CA ALA A 344 14.51 -8.14 -15.98
C ALA A 344 15.37 -6.87 -15.83
N LEU A 345 14.75 -5.73 -15.51
CA LEU A 345 15.45 -4.48 -15.25
C LEU A 345 15.91 -4.33 -13.80
N GLY A 346 15.33 -5.08 -12.86
CA GLY A 346 15.56 -4.90 -11.43
C GLY A 346 15.00 -3.57 -10.93
N LEU A 347 13.87 -3.12 -11.49
CA LEU A 347 13.24 -1.85 -11.16
C LEU A 347 11.89 -2.07 -10.49
N VAL A 348 11.55 -1.19 -9.55
CA VAL A 348 10.19 -0.97 -9.08
C VAL A 348 9.74 0.44 -9.46
N TYR A 349 8.51 0.54 -9.99
CA TYR A 349 7.88 1.79 -10.37
C TYR A 349 6.90 2.21 -9.28
N VAL A 350 7.23 3.31 -8.62
CA VAL A 350 6.54 3.83 -7.44
C VAL A 350 5.78 5.10 -7.81
N PRO A 351 4.44 5.07 -7.85
CA PRO A 351 3.65 6.29 -7.93
C PRO A 351 3.65 6.97 -6.56
N THR A 352 4.10 8.22 -6.50
CA THR A 352 4.17 9.00 -5.27
C THR A 352 3.03 10.01 -5.19
N GLY A 353 2.51 10.20 -3.98
CA GLY A 353 1.60 11.29 -3.64
C GLY A 353 2.34 12.63 -3.55
N ASN A 354 1.66 13.64 -3.00
CA ASN A 354 2.32 14.87 -2.57
C ASN A 354 3.03 14.67 -1.22
N SER A 355 3.95 15.57 -0.85
CA SER A 355 4.42 15.66 0.54
C SER A 355 3.26 15.82 1.52
N ALA A 356 3.42 15.32 2.76
CA ALA A 356 2.36 15.21 3.78
C ALA A 356 1.56 16.50 4.06
N SER A 357 2.11 17.68 3.74
CA SER A 357 1.33 18.91 3.66
C SER A 357 0.77 19.10 2.25
N ASP A 358 -0.45 18.59 2.02
CA ASP A 358 -1.12 18.55 0.72
C ASP A 358 -1.19 19.90 0.02
N TYR A 359 -1.71 20.89 0.73
CA TYR A 359 -2.08 22.17 0.15
C TYR A 359 -1.01 23.27 0.34
N TYR A 360 0.06 22.99 1.09
CA TYR A 360 1.08 23.98 1.43
C TYR A 360 2.47 23.50 1.01
N SER A 361 2.91 23.96 -0.17
CA SER A 361 4.18 23.56 -0.78
C SER A 361 5.39 24.36 -0.31
N ALA A 362 5.21 25.50 0.36
CA ALA A 362 6.30 26.41 0.73
C ALA A 362 7.30 25.83 1.75
N LEU A 363 6.99 24.68 2.36
CA LEU A 363 7.86 23.97 3.30
C LEU A 363 8.44 22.68 2.73
N ARG A 364 8.25 22.38 1.44
CA ARG A 364 8.79 21.18 0.81
C ARG A 364 10.26 21.39 0.46
N SER A 365 11.10 20.41 0.78
CA SER A 365 12.50 20.40 0.35
C SER A 365 12.61 20.34 -1.19
N PRO A 366 13.76 20.73 -1.77
CA PRO A 366 14.03 20.49 -3.18
C PRO A 366 13.88 19.01 -3.58
N GLU A 367 14.25 18.08 -2.69
CA GLU A 367 14.17 16.64 -2.88
C GLU A 367 12.72 16.17 -2.95
N GLU A 368 11.88 16.62 -2.03
CA GLU A 368 10.44 16.37 -2.04
C GLU A 368 9.77 16.90 -3.32
N ASN A 369 10.15 18.09 -3.79
CA ASN A 369 9.59 18.68 -5.01
C ASN A 369 9.98 17.92 -6.28
N LYS A 370 11.12 17.20 -6.31
CA LYS A 370 11.52 16.38 -7.46
C LYS A 370 10.64 15.15 -7.64
N VAL A 371 10.07 14.63 -6.55
CA VAL A 371 9.38 13.33 -6.53
C VAL A 371 7.96 13.40 -5.98
N SER A 372 7.42 14.58 -5.67
CA SER A 372 6.00 14.75 -5.34
C SER A 372 5.14 14.58 -6.59
N SER A 373 4.03 13.85 -6.48
CA SER A 373 3.07 13.64 -7.56
C SER A 373 3.73 13.12 -8.84
N ALA A 374 4.62 12.14 -8.68
CA ALA A 374 5.48 11.62 -9.74
C ALA A 374 5.36 10.10 -9.84
N VAL A 375 6.00 9.54 -10.87
CA VAL A 375 6.33 8.11 -10.92
C VAL A 375 7.85 8.00 -10.84
N VAL A 376 8.34 7.32 -9.83
CA VAL A 376 9.77 7.10 -9.59
C VAL A 376 10.10 5.67 -9.96
N ALA A 377 11.14 5.46 -10.77
CA ALA A 377 11.72 4.14 -10.97
C ALA A 377 12.88 3.98 -9.98
N ILE A 378 12.76 3.03 -9.05
CA ILE A 378 13.79 2.71 -8.08
C ILE A 378 14.47 1.43 -8.52
N GLU A 379 15.79 1.52 -8.69
CA GLU A 379 16.62 0.35 -8.89
C GLU A 379 16.79 -0.39 -7.58
N LEU A 380 16.40 -1.67 -7.57
CA LEU A 380 16.70 -2.53 -6.44
C LEU A 380 18.24 -2.63 -6.34
N PRO A 381 18.83 -2.57 -5.13
CA PRO A 381 20.25 -2.77 -4.96
C PRO A 381 20.60 -4.09 -5.64
N ARG A 382 21.30 -3.99 -6.78
CA ARG A 382 21.67 -5.17 -7.54
C ARG A 382 22.56 -5.98 -6.60
N VAL A 383 22.13 -7.19 -6.25
CA VAL A 383 23.10 -8.28 -6.07
C VAL A 383 23.93 -8.23 -7.34
N LEU A 384 25.18 -7.77 -7.24
CA LEU A 384 26.06 -7.60 -8.38
C LEU A 384 26.15 -8.94 -9.09
N TRP A 385 25.38 -9.12 -10.16
CA TRP A 385 25.57 -10.19 -11.12
C TRP A 385 27.00 -10.04 -11.63
N ARG A 386 27.92 -10.85 -11.07
CA ARG A 386 29.24 -11.02 -11.67
C ARG A 386 28.99 -11.62 -13.06
N ARG A 387 29.40 -10.89 -14.09
CA ARG A 387 29.62 -11.48 -15.41
C ARG A 387 30.69 -12.56 -15.35
#